data_AF-A0A800LV37-F1
#
_entry.id   AF-A0A800LV37-F1
#
_cell.length_a   1.000
_cell.length_b   1.000
_cell.length_c   1.000
_cell.angle_alpha   90.00
_cell.angle_beta   90.00
_cell.angle_gamma   90.00
#
_symmetry.space_group_name_H-M   'P 1'
#
loop_
_entity.id
_entity.type
_entity.pdbx_description
1 polymer ?
#
loop_
_entity_poly.entity_id
_entity_poly.type
_entity_poly.pdbx_seq_one_letter_code
_entity_poly.pdbx_strand_id
1 'polypeptide(L)'
;MTVDPQQLLDDGYIILRGVIPDEKLEPLRVSFEKMVARQKAIWAKERQPEDPPGGQWELAHQPRLIFDTLVDEETANTVEFSLHEHTMGVSRQIMRAEAAGITGLMFMCSPTTDRGPANWHRDIHPIDQAPLSGLQMDLLNNAPGYIQWNIPLYDDDVLWVVPQSHSRVNTEEENRCLLEDAHKPLPQSIPVELKAGDGVVYTNTILHWGSNYSAGLRRTIHIGYRSFGGPVFPYVNRFYRDLSFTACLSSGAQDVFHDLKQRYDEEANVIETTFRAIINKDEPVFLDSLSRLHPGETGRIVCLILLSKLVYKMRTGTHAVRPGYGGDMSYDEDLKPRFTAQELDILWQRFATLDQKIQADQEVYVPGFQSGPMHYYFNESPEAFGVEEIIASWN
;
A
#
# COMPACT_ATOMS: atom_id res chain seq x y z
N MET A 1 -0.57 18.48 13.51
CA MET A 1 0.80 18.08 13.93
C MET A 1 1.76 18.43 12.80
N THR A 2 2.91 19.03 13.11
CA THR A 2 3.96 19.32 12.13
C THR A 2 4.99 18.22 12.17
N VAL A 3 5.46 17.77 11.00
CA VAL A 3 6.47 16.73 10.87
C VAL A 3 7.58 17.19 9.95
N ASP A 4 8.76 16.60 10.09
CA ASP A 4 9.86 16.74 9.12
C ASP A 4 9.86 15.54 8.17
N PRO A 5 9.45 15.71 6.89
CA PRO A 5 9.49 14.62 5.91
C PRO A 5 10.89 14.02 5.72
N GLN A 6 11.97 14.78 6.02
CA GLN A 6 13.33 14.28 5.90
C GLN A 6 13.60 13.08 6.82
N GLN A 7 12.97 13.03 8.00
CA GLN A 7 13.14 11.91 8.91
C GLN A 7 12.69 10.58 8.27
N LEU A 8 11.62 10.59 7.47
CA LEU A 8 11.21 9.39 6.73
C LEU A 8 12.23 9.01 5.66
N LEU A 9 12.84 9.98 4.98
CA LEU A 9 13.86 9.71 3.97
C LEU A 9 15.14 9.17 4.60
N ASP A 10 15.48 9.60 5.81
CA ASP A 10 16.67 9.17 6.53
C ASP A 10 16.48 7.77 7.13
N ASP A 11 15.35 7.52 7.80
CA ASP A 11 15.16 6.30 8.61
C ASP A 11 14.18 5.27 8.01
N GLY A 12 13.30 5.69 7.11
CA GLY A 12 12.24 4.88 6.51
C GLY A 12 10.94 4.84 7.32
N TYR A 13 10.94 5.45 8.51
CA TYR A 13 9.79 5.56 9.40
C TYR A 13 9.88 6.82 10.28
N ILE A 14 8.74 7.24 10.85
CA ILE A 14 8.65 8.31 11.85
C ILE A 14 7.75 7.84 12.99
N ILE A 15 8.22 7.96 14.23
CA ILE A 15 7.39 7.77 15.44
C ILE A 15 6.85 9.13 15.89
N LEU A 16 5.54 9.23 16.02
CA LEU A 16 4.81 10.41 16.43
C LEU A 16 4.09 10.13 17.75
N ARG A 17 4.30 11.00 18.74
CA ARG A 17 3.69 10.85 20.07
C ARG A 17 2.35 11.57 20.13
N GLY A 18 1.35 10.97 20.78
CA GLY A 18 0.02 11.57 20.93
C GLY A 18 -0.71 11.86 19.61
N VAL A 19 -0.61 10.93 18.65
CA VAL A 19 -1.34 11.01 17.37
C VAL A 19 -2.85 11.00 17.62
N ILE A 20 -3.31 10.13 18.52
CA ILE A 20 -4.66 10.20 19.09
C ILE A 20 -4.65 11.23 20.22
N PRO A 21 -5.41 12.34 20.11
CA PRO A 21 -5.63 13.24 21.23
C PRO A 21 -6.21 12.50 22.45
N ASP A 22 -5.77 12.83 23.66
CA ASP A 22 -6.13 12.13 24.90
C ASP A 22 -7.65 11.97 25.07
N GLU A 23 -8.42 13.00 24.72
CA GLU A 23 -9.88 13.00 24.80
C GLU A 23 -10.57 12.08 23.79
N LYS A 24 -9.86 11.63 22.75
CA LYS A 24 -10.37 10.72 21.70
C LYS A 24 -10.00 9.26 21.92
N LEU A 25 -9.00 8.96 22.75
CA LEU A 25 -8.49 7.58 22.92
C LEU A 25 -9.56 6.62 23.46
N GLU A 26 -10.24 6.99 24.54
CA GLU A 26 -11.28 6.14 25.13
C GLU A 26 -12.53 6.02 24.21
N PRO A 27 -13.05 7.11 23.61
CA PRO A 27 -14.10 7.01 22.59
C PRO A 27 -13.74 6.09 21.42
N LEU A 28 -12.48 6.10 20.95
CA LEU A 28 -12.03 5.20 19.88
C LEU A 28 -12.00 3.74 20.36
N ARG A 29 -11.50 3.45 21.56
CA ARG A 29 -11.55 2.09 22.14
C ARG A 29 -12.97 1.55 22.18
N VAL A 30 -13.93 2.35 22.66
CA VAL A 30 -15.33 1.94 22.73
C VAL A 30 -15.88 1.60 21.35
N SER A 31 -15.69 2.47 20.36
CA SER A 31 -16.20 2.24 19.00
C SER A 31 -15.55 1.05 18.31
N PHE A 32 -14.23 0.89 18.45
CA PHE A 32 -13.53 -0.25 17.88
C PHE A 32 -13.94 -1.57 18.54
N GLU A 33 -14.18 -1.62 19.86
CA GLU A 33 -14.65 -2.85 20.50
C GLU A 33 -16.09 -3.21 20.07
N LYS A 34 -16.95 -2.23 19.76
CA LYS A 34 -18.24 -2.51 19.10
C LYS A 34 -18.03 -3.18 17.74
N MET A 35 -17.10 -2.67 16.92
CA MET A 35 -16.76 -3.27 15.62
C MET A 35 -16.16 -4.67 15.78
N VAL A 36 -15.31 -4.90 16.79
CA VAL A 36 -14.77 -6.23 17.15
C VAL A 36 -15.90 -7.21 17.48
N ALA A 37 -16.87 -6.80 18.30
CA ALA A 37 -18.02 -7.64 18.61
C ALA A 37 -18.84 -7.99 17.35
N ARG A 38 -19.04 -7.03 16.44
CA ARG A 38 -19.72 -7.26 15.15
C ARG A 38 -18.95 -8.26 14.27
N GLN A 39 -17.64 -8.06 14.08
CA GLN A 39 -16.84 -8.97 13.26
C GLN A 39 -16.80 -10.39 13.83
N LYS A 40 -16.68 -10.53 15.16
CA LYS A 40 -16.76 -11.83 15.84
C LYS A 40 -18.09 -12.53 15.54
N ALA A 41 -19.20 -11.81 15.60
CA ALA A 41 -20.52 -12.38 15.29
C ALA A 41 -20.67 -12.78 13.82
N ILE A 42 -20.03 -12.06 12.90
CA ILE A 42 -19.97 -12.41 11.46
C ILE A 42 -19.16 -13.69 11.29
N TRP A 43 -17.93 -13.73 11.78
CA TRP A 43 -17.04 -14.89 11.63
C TRP A 43 -17.55 -16.15 12.31
N ALA A 44 -18.27 -16.03 13.44
CA ALA A 44 -18.94 -17.17 14.06
C ALA A 44 -20.06 -17.76 13.19
N LYS A 45 -20.74 -16.93 12.37
CA LYS A 45 -21.77 -17.39 11.43
C LYS A 45 -21.19 -17.98 10.15
N GLU A 46 -20.05 -17.47 9.70
CA GLU A 46 -19.35 -17.90 8.48
C GLU A 46 -18.45 -19.13 8.68
N ARG A 47 -18.32 -19.58 9.93
CA ARG A 47 -17.48 -20.72 10.31
C ARG A 47 -17.84 -21.97 9.50
N GLN A 48 -16.82 -22.69 9.06
CA GLN A 48 -16.99 -24.02 8.47
C GLN A 48 -17.34 -25.05 9.56
N PRO A 49 -17.88 -26.23 9.21
CA PRO A 49 -18.31 -27.23 10.19
C PRO A 49 -17.25 -27.61 11.23
N GLU A 50 -15.98 -27.68 10.82
CA GLU A 50 -14.83 -28.05 11.65
C GLU A 50 -14.13 -26.85 12.33
N ASP A 51 -14.57 -25.63 12.02
CA ASP A 51 -14.00 -24.43 12.62
C ASP A 51 -14.46 -24.28 14.08
N PRO A 52 -13.62 -23.66 14.95
CA PRO A 52 -14.00 -23.34 16.31
C PRO A 52 -15.24 -22.43 16.38
N PRO A 53 -15.92 -22.33 17.55
CA PRO A 53 -17.14 -21.53 17.68
C PRO A 53 -17.00 -20.05 17.25
N GLY A 54 -15.85 -19.42 17.51
CA GLY A 54 -15.54 -18.06 17.05
C GLY A 54 -15.11 -17.94 15.58
N GLY A 55 -15.07 -19.04 14.84
CA GLY A 55 -14.66 -19.09 13.44
C GLY A 55 -13.28 -18.46 13.22
N GLN A 56 -13.19 -17.60 12.21
CA GLN A 56 -11.93 -16.93 11.83
C GLN A 56 -11.30 -16.11 12.97
N TRP A 57 -12.08 -15.66 13.97
CA TRP A 57 -11.53 -14.93 15.13
C TRP A 57 -10.51 -15.79 15.91
N GLU A 58 -10.75 -17.09 16.02
CA GLU A 58 -9.89 -18.03 16.77
C GLU A 58 -8.83 -18.69 15.89
N LEU A 59 -9.06 -18.74 14.57
CA LEU A 59 -8.15 -19.34 13.61
C LEU A 59 -7.02 -18.38 13.18
N ALA A 60 -7.33 -17.09 13.03
CA ALA A 60 -6.39 -16.12 12.48
C ALA A 60 -5.20 -15.87 13.42
N HIS A 61 -3.98 -15.83 12.85
CA HIS A 61 -2.77 -15.49 13.59
C HIS A 61 -2.74 -14.03 14.05
N GLN A 62 -3.39 -13.15 13.27
CA GLN A 62 -3.63 -11.75 13.58
C GLN A 62 -5.02 -11.40 13.05
N PRO A 63 -6.09 -11.56 13.86
CA PRO A 63 -7.44 -11.19 13.45
C PRO A 63 -7.48 -9.72 13.00
N ARG A 64 -7.94 -9.48 11.77
CA ARG A 64 -7.93 -8.15 11.15
C ARG A 64 -9.33 -7.80 10.65
N LEU A 65 -9.85 -6.68 11.13
CA LEU A 65 -11.12 -6.11 10.67
C LEU A 65 -10.85 -5.14 9.53
N ILE A 66 -11.77 -5.06 8.58
CA ILE A 66 -11.82 -4.01 7.55
C ILE A 66 -12.96 -3.08 7.95
N PHE A 67 -12.65 -1.96 8.60
CA PHE A 67 -13.71 -1.27 9.33
C PHE A 67 -14.63 -0.40 8.45
N ASP A 68 -14.27 -0.11 7.19
CA ASP A 68 -15.21 0.46 6.22
C ASP A 68 -16.40 -0.46 5.92
N THR A 69 -16.29 -1.78 6.15
CA THR A 69 -17.42 -2.72 5.97
C THR A 69 -18.26 -2.91 7.24
N LEU A 70 -17.85 -2.32 8.36
CA LEU A 70 -18.45 -2.51 9.68
C LEU A 70 -18.97 -1.22 10.32
N VAL A 71 -18.60 -0.07 9.75
CA VAL A 71 -18.94 1.26 10.27
C VAL A 71 -20.43 1.53 10.16
N ASP A 72 -20.92 2.22 11.19
CA ASP A 72 -22.26 2.79 11.27
C ASP A 72 -22.20 4.09 12.07
N GLU A 73 -23.36 4.72 12.28
CA GLU A 73 -23.46 6.02 12.95
C GLU A 73 -22.84 6.00 14.36
N GLU A 74 -22.96 4.89 15.10
CA GLU A 74 -22.38 4.77 16.43
C GLU A 74 -20.85 4.66 16.45
N THR A 75 -20.24 4.27 15.33
CA THR A 75 -18.81 3.98 15.21
C THR A 75 -18.11 4.85 14.16
N ALA A 76 -18.82 5.84 13.60
CA ALA A 76 -18.32 6.77 12.58
C ALA A 76 -17.00 7.44 12.96
N ASN A 77 -16.78 7.68 14.26
CA ASN A 77 -15.55 8.28 14.78
C ASN A 77 -14.27 7.49 14.44
N THR A 78 -14.35 6.19 14.15
CA THR A 78 -13.17 5.38 13.76
C THR A 78 -12.67 5.75 12.36
N VAL A 79 -13.60 5.92 11.40
CA VAL A 79 -13.28 6.37 10.04
C VAL A 79 -12.91 7.84 10.05
N GLU A 80 -13.65 8.68 10.77
CA GLU A 80 -13.35 10.12 10.84
C GLU A 80 -11.99 10.41 11.48
N PHE A 81 -11.54 9.60 12.43
CA PHE A 81 -10.18 9.72 12.97
C PHE A 81 -9.10 9.48 11.89
N SER A 82 -9.39 8.66 10.89
CA SER A 82 -8.50 8.45 9.74
C SER A 82 -8.46 9.65 8.80
N LEU A 83 -9.33 10.64 8.97
CA LEU A 83 -9.31 11.93 8.24
C LEU A 83 -8.68 13.05 9.08
N HIS A 84 -8.24 12.76 10.31
CA HIS A 84 -7.74 13.79 11.22
C HIS A 84 -6.41 14.39 10.76
N GLU A 85 -6.15 15.66 11.11
CA GLU A 85 -4.90 16.35 10.77
C GLU A 85 -3.63 15.72 11.39
N HIS A 86 -3.79 14.81 12.35
CA HIS A 86 -2.67 14.07 12.96
C HIS A 86 -2.34 12.77 12.19
N THR A 87 -3.20 12.35 11.27
CA THR A 87 -3.01 11.18 10.41
C THR A 87 -2.95 11.64 8.96
N MET A 88 -4.09 11.92 8.33
CA MET A 88 -4.19 12.37 6.94
C MET A 88 -3.40 13.67 6.68
N GLY A 89 -3.47 14.64 7.59
CA GLY A 89 -2.72 15.90 7.48
C GLY A 89 -1.20 15.72 7.56
N VAL A 90 -0.73 14.77 8.36
CA VAL A 90 0.69 14.38 8.43
C VAL A 90 1.09 13.63 7.16
N SER A 91 0.27 12.68 6.70
CA SER A 91 0.52 11.94 5.46
C SER A 91 0.68 12.88 4.26
N ARG A 92 -0.16 13.93 4.18
CA ARG A 92 -0.06 14.97 3.14
C ARG A 92 1.28 15.72 3.17
N GLN A 93 1.76 16.10 4.37
CA GLN A 93 3.06 16.77 4.54
C GLN A 93 4.22 15.86 4.09
N ILE A 94 4.20 14.60 4.50
CA ILE A 94 5.24 13.60 4.20
C ILE A 94 5.32 13.32 2.69
N MET A 95 4.18 13.08 2.06
CA MET A 95 4.11 12.76 0.62
C MET A 95 4.23 14.00 -0.28
N ARG A 96 4.29 15.21 0.29
CA ARG A 96 4.27 16.49 -0.42
C ARG A 96 3.11 16.57 -1.43
N ALA A 97 1.94 16.09 -1.01
CA ALA A 97 0.77 15.95 -1.87
C ALA A 97 -0.24 17.08 -1.62
N GLU A 98 -1.10 17.34 -2.60
CA GLU A 98 -2.25 18.22 -2.38
C GLU A 98 -3.28 17.58 -1.44
N ALA A 99 -3.49 16.27 -1.61
CA ALA A 99 -4.38 15.46 -0.79
C ALA A 99 -3.79 14.06 -0.53
N ALA A 100 -4.19 13.45 0.59
CA ALA A 100 -3.83 12.09 0.96
C ALA A 100 -5.08 11.21 0.93
N GLY A 101 -5.15 10.28 -0.02
CA GLY A 101 -6.27 9.36 -0.18
C GLY A 101 -6.07 8.09 0.62
N ILE A 102 -7.11 7.60 1.29
CA ILE A 102 -7.06 6.35 2.05
C ILE A 102 -7.06 5.16 1.07
N THR A 103 -6.09 4.26 1.19
CA THR A 103 -6.02 3.01 0.40
C THR A 103 -6.61 1.81 1.15
N GLY A 104 -6.71 1.87 2.48
CA GLY A 104 -7.26 0.81 3.29
C GLY A 104 -7.40 1.18 4.76
N LEU A 105 -8.46 0.65 5.38
CA LEU A 105 -8.83 0.86 6.78
C LEU A 105 -8.88 -0.48 7.51
N MET A 106 -7.83 -0.77 8.25
CA MET A 106 -7.65 -2.06 8.91
C MET A 106 -7.53 -1.87 10.43
N PHE A 107 -8.04 -2.83 11.19
CA PHE A 107 -7.87 -2.86 12.64
C PHE A 107 -7.32 -4.22 13.06
N MET A 108 -6.07 -4.23 13.49
CA MET A 108 -5.34 -5.43 13.87
C MET A 108 -5.59 -5.74 15.35
N CYS A 109 -6.06 -6.95 15.63
CA CYS A 109 -6.35 -7.43 16.98
C CYS A 109 -5.35 -8.51 17.39
N SER A 110 -5.22 -8.71 18.71
CA SER A 110 -4.55 -9.88 19.25
C SER A 110 -5.32 -11.17 18.95
N PRO A 111 -4.61 -12.28 18.65
CA PRO A 111 -5.21 -13.61 18.55
C PRO A 111 -5.71 -14.12 19.91
N THR A 112 -6.44 -15.24 19.92
CA THR A 112 -6.93 -15.87 21.16
C THR A 112 -5.90 -16.77 21.85
N THR A 113 -4.86 -17.16 21.13
CA THR A 113 -3.69 -17.91 21.62
C THR A 113 -2.43 -17.30 21.01
N ASP A 114 -1.27 -17.54 21.60
CA ASP A 114 -0.01 -17.03 21.07
C ASP A 114 0.25 -17.60 19.66
N ARG A 115 0.58 -16.71 18.72
CA ARG A 115 0.76 -17.00 17.30
C ARG A 115 1.94 -16.21 16.72
N GLY A 116 2.32 -16.60 15.51
CA GLY A 116 3.41 -15.99 14.78
C GLY A 116 4.77 -16.50 15.25
N PRO A 117 5.84 -15.72 15.07
CA PRO A 117 5.93 -14.47 14.30
C PRO A 117 5.39 -14.51 12.86
N ALA A 118 5.22 -13.33 12.24
CA ALA A 118 5.13 -13.24 10.78
C ALA A 118 6.49 -13.54 10.12
N ASN A 119 6.55 -13.54 8.78
CA ASN A 119 7.83 -13.47 8.09
C ASN A 119 8.28 -12.01 7.99
N TRP A 120 9.58 -11.73 8.08
CA TRP A 120 10.13 -10.44 7.65
C TRP A 120 9.79 -10.18 6.18
N HIS A 121 9.32 -8.97 5.87
CA HIS A 121 8.99 -8.60 4.51
C HIS A 121 9.02 -7.08 4.27
N ARG A 122 9.05 -6.73 2.99
CA ARG A 122 8.62 -5.44 2.44
C ARG A 122 7.24 -5.64 1.84
N ASP A 123 6.38 -4.64 1.96
CA ASP A 123 5.04 -4.63 1.34
C ASP A 123 5.18 -4.26 -0.15
N ILE A 124 5.94 -5.10 -0.87
CA ILE A 124 6.28 -4.93 -2.28
C ILE A 124 6.11 -6.26 -2.99
N HIS A 125 5.56 -6.17 -4.20
CA HIS A 125 5.34 -7.33 -5.05
C HIS A 125 5.79 -7.06 -6.50
N PRO A 126 7.03 -7.40 -6.85
CA PRO A 126 7.61 -7.06 -8.16
C PRO A 126 6.84 -7.58 -9.39
N ILE A 127 5.98 -8.59 -9.22
CA ILE A 127 5.13 -9.12 -10.29
C ILE A 127 4.07 -8.12 -10.78
N ASP A 128 3.54 -7.29 -9.88
CA ASP A 128 2.54 -6.25 -10.19
C ASP A 128 2.94 -4.84 -9.74
N GLN A 129 4.17 -4.66 -9.27
CA GLN A 129 4.79 -3.36 -8.99
C GLN A 129 6.13 -3.25 -9.73
N ALA A 130 6.83 -2.12 -9.57
CA ALA A 130 8.19 -1.99 -10.05
C ALA A 130 9.19 -2.73 -9.13
N PRO A 131 10.37 -3.14 -9.64
CA PRO A 131 11.46 -3.63 -8.81
C PRO A 131 11.85 -2.64 -7.71
N LEU A 132 12.34 -3.14 -6.58
CA LEU A 132 12.62 -2.36 -5.37
C LEU A 132 13.49 -1.13 -5.67
N SER A 133 14.61 -1.28 -6.40
CA SER A 133 15.51 -0.15 -6.67
C SER A 133 14.83 1.02 -7.39
N GLY A 134 13.88 0.73 -8.29
CA GLY A 134 13.07 1.76 -8.96
C GLY A 134 12.17 2.50 -7.96
N LEU A 135 11.47 1.77 -7.10
CA LEU A 135 10.64 2.36 -6.04
C LEU A 135 11.47 3.20 -5.05
N GLN A 136 12.66 2.73 -4.70
CA GLN A 136 13.60 3.44 -3.81
C GLN A 136 14.12 4.72 -4.45
N MET A 137 14.59 4.64 -5.69
CA MET A 137 15.06 5.79 -6.46
C MET A 137 13.96 6.85 -6.55
N ASP A 138 12.74 6.46 -6.90
CA ASP A 138 11.64 7.40 -7.06
C ASP A 138 11.24 8.07 -5.73
N LEU A 139 11.15 7.28 -4.65
CA LEU A 139 10.91 7.79 -3.29
C LEU A 139 11.99 8.80 -2.85
N LEU A 140 13.27 8.48 -3.06
CA LEU A 140 14.40 9.29 -2.56
C LEU A 140 14.61 10.58 -3.37
N ASN A 141 14.36 10.55 -4.69
CA ASN A 141 14.51 11.73 -5.54
C ASN A 141 13.30 12.66 -5.47
N ASN A 142 12.13 12.13 -5.12
CA ASN A 142 10.88 12.89 -5.09
C ASN A 142 10.30 12.94 -3.67
N ALA A 143 9.35 12.05 -3.39
CA ALA A 143 8.67 11.85 -2.11
C ALA A 143 8.02 10.46 -2.13
N PRO A 144 7.66 9.87 -0.98
CA PRO A 144 6.85 8.64 -0.98
C PRO A 144 5.48 8.89 -1.64
N GLY A 145 5.09 8.03 -2.57
CA GLY A 145 3.72 8.02 -3.12
C GLY A 145 2.72 7.26 -2.25
N TYR A 146 3.20 6.51 -1.27
CA TYR A 146 2.40 5.69 -0.36
C TYR A 146 3.10 5.55 0.99
N ILE A 147 2.32 5.63 2.07
CA ILE A 147 2.78 5.40 3.45
C ILE A 147 1.73 4.65 4.26
N GLN A 148 2.19 3.96 5.30
CA GLN A 148 1.36 3.12 6.16
C GLN A 148 1.52 3.53 7.61
N TRP A 149 0.44 3.38 8.38
CA TRP A 149 0.39 3.74 9.79
C TRP A 149 0.11 2.53 10.65
N ASN A 150 0.74 2.47 11.82
CA ASN A 150 0.28 1.69 12.96
C ASN A 150 0.05 2.64 14.13
N ILE A 151 -1.17 2.68 14.67
CA ILE A 151 -1.59 3.57 15.76
C ILE A 151 -2.28 2.71 16.82
N PRO A 152 -1.58 2.31 17.90
CA PRO A 152 -2.13 1.39 18.86
C PRO A 152 -3.00 2.09 19.91
N LEU A 153 -4.10 1.43 20.29
CA LEU A 153 -5.00 1.90 21.36
C LEU A 153 -4.50 1.50 22.75
N TYR A 154 -3.47 0.67 22.82
CA TYR A 154 -2.78 0.21 24.02
C TYR A 154 -1.27 0.26 23.75
N ASP A 155 -0.41 0.07 24.74
CA ASP A 155 1.03 -0.02 24.51
C ASP A 155 1.35 -1.19 23.55
N ASP A 156 2.26 -0.98 22.60
CA ASP A 156 2.55 -1.91 21.50
C ASP A 156 4.04 -1.84 21.11
N ASP A 157 4.67 -3.00 21.01
CA ASP A 157 6.07 -3.21 20.62
C ASP A 157 6.22 -4.34 19.58
N VAL A 158 5.12 -4.76 18.96
CA VAL A 158 5.10 -5.94 18.09
C VAL A 158 5.74 -5.67 16.73
N LEU A 159 5.60 -4.45 16.20
CA LEU A 159 6.22 -4.06 14.93
C LEU A 159 7.72 -3.87 15.14
N TRP A 160 8.51 -4.55 14.34
CA TRP A 160 9.94 -4.35 14.22
C TRP A 160 10.27 -3.82 12.83
N VAL A 161 11.32 -3.02 12.75
CA VAL A 161 11.86 -2.48 11.50
C VAL A 161 13.36 -2.68 11.44
N VAL A 162 13.91 -2.71 10.23
CA VAL A 162 15.33 -2.44 10.01
C VAL A 162 15.44 -1.00 9.53
N PRO A 163 15.90 -0.06 10.37
CA PRO A 163 16.09 1.33 9.98
C PRO A 163 16.94 1.44 8.70
N GLN A 164 16.64 2.44 7.86
CA GLN A 164 17.35 2.71 6.60
C GLN A 164 17.24 1.62 5.53
N SER A 165 16.59 0.48 5.82
CA SER A 165 16.42 -0.57 4.81
C SER A 165 15.56 -0.12 3.64
N HIS A 166 14.70 0.90 3.81
CA HIS A 166 13.85 1.46 2.77
C HIS A 166 14.64 2.04 1.59
N SER A 167 15.90 2.44 1.77
CA SER A 167 16.73 3.11 0.73
C SER A 167 17.79 2.21 0.09
N ARG A 168 17.83 0.93 0.45
CA ARG A 168 18.78 -0.06 -0.08
C ARG A 168 18.16 -1.43 -0.28
N VAL A 169 18.80 -2.26 -1.09
CA VAL A 169 18.54 -3.71 -1.11
C VAL A 169 18.98 -4.36 0.20
N ASN A 170 18.57 -5.62 0.41
CA ASN A 170 19.05 -6.39 1.56
C ASN A 170 20.57 -6.61 1.46
N THR A 171 21.25 -6.56 2.60
CA THR A 171 22.65 -6.93 2.73
C THR A 171 22.82 -8.45 2.59
N GLU A 172 24.04 -8.91 2.34
CA GLU A 172 24.36 -10.35 2.32
C GLU A 172 24.04 -11.02 3.66
N GLU A 173 24.29 -10.34 4.78
CA GLU A 173 24.01 -10.86 6.12
C GLU A 173 22.49 -11.01 6.36
N GLU A 174 21.71 -9.99 6.01
CA GLU A 174 20.24 -10.05 6.09
C GLU A 174 19.69 -11.19 5.22
N ASN A 175 20.16 -11.33 3.97
CA ASN A 175 19.73 -12.41 3.08
C ASN A 175 20.06 -13.78 3.68
N ARG A 176 21.26 -13.96 4.24
CA ARG A 176 21.64 -15.21 4.91
C ARG A 176 20.72 -15.50 6.10
N CYS A 177 20.45 -14.51 6.96
CA CYS A 177 19.55 -14.66 8.10
C CYS A 177 18.13 -14.99 7.68
N LEU A 178 17.58 -14.30 6.67
CA LEU A 178 16.23 -14.54 6.17
C LEU A 178 16.06 -15.94 5.55
N LEU A 179 17.08 -16.43 4.83
CA LEU A 179 17.07 -17.77 4.25
C LEU A 179 17.21 -18.86 5.32
N GLU A 180 17.96 -18.59 6.38
CA GLU A 180 18.10 -19.49 7.52
C GLU A 180 16.81 -19.57 8.34
N ASP A 181 16.25 -18.41 8.73
CA ASP A 181 15.04 -18.32 9.52
C ASP A 181 14.43 -16.89 9.50
N ALA A 182 13.41 -16.68 8.68
CA ALA A 182 12.70 -15.40 8.55
C ALA A 182 11.83 -15.01 9.77
N HIS A 183 11.90 -15.78 10.86
CA HIS A 183 11.13 -15.60 12.11
C HIS A 183 12.02 -15.13 13.28
N LYS A 184 13.23 -14.66 13.01
CA LYS A 184 14.17 -14.14 14.01
C LYS A 184 14.51 -12.67 13.75
N PRO A 185 14.91 -11.89 14.79
CA PRO A 185 15.43 -10.55 14.58
C PRO A 185 16.60 -10.54 13.58
N LEU A 186 16.55 -9.61 12.62
CA LEU A 186 17.65 -9.35 11.69
C LEU A 186 18.73 -8.47 12.33
N PRO A 187 19.95 -8.43 11.76
CA PRO A 187 20.98 -7.49 12.19
C PRO A 187 20.44 -6.05 12.19
N GLN A 188 20.71 -5.31 13.27
CA GLN A 188 20.31 -3.91 13.44
C GLN A 188 18.79 -3.65 13.46
N SER A 189 17.95 -4.70 13.47
CA SER A 189 16.52 -4.51 13.65
C SER A 189 16.19 -4.05 15.07
N ILE A 190 15.14 -3.25 15.18
CA ILE A 190 14.67 -2.72 16.46
C ILE A 190 13.15 -2.86 16.58
N PRO A 191 12.62 -3.06 17.80
CA PRO A 191 11.20 -2.91 18.07
C PRO A 191 10.81 -1.43 17.94
N VAL A 192 9.62 -1.18 17.41
CA VAL A 192 8.98 0.13 17.41
C VAL A 192 8.09 0.24 18.65
N GLU A 193 8.61 0.88 19.69
CA GLU A 193 7.92 1.02 20.98
C GLU A 193 6.94 2.22 20.98
N LEU A 194 5.65 1.91 21.05
CA LEU A 194 4.55 2.87 21.04
C LEU A 194 3.74 2.80 22.33
N LYS A 195 3.42 3.96 22.90
CA LYS A 195 2.38 4.08 23.93
C LYS A 195 1.01 4.15 23.29
N ALA A 196 -0.01 3.85 24.07
CA ALA A 196 -1.39 4.05 23.64
C ALA A 196 -1.60 5.48 23.09
N GLY A 197 -2.08 5.59 21.85
CA GLY A 197 -2.30 6.87 21.19
C GLY A 197 -1.10 7.44 20.43
N ASP A 198 0.08 6.86 20.53
CA ASP A 198 1.18 7.16 19.62
C ASP A 198 0.89 6.59 18.22
N GLY A 199 1.74 6.90 17.24
CA GLY A 199 1.70 6.26 15.94
C GLY A 199 3.08 6.15 15.33
N VAL A 200 3.26 5.14 14.48
CA VAL A 200 4.39 5.06 13.56
C VAL A 200 3.86 5.14 12.14
N VAL A 201 4.49 5.97 11.32
CA VAL A 201 4.27 6.03 9.88
C VAL A 201 5.53 5.57 9.16
N TYR A 202 5.40 4.71 8.15
CA TYR A 202 6.54 4.08 7.49
C TYR A 202 6.26 3.78 6.02
N THR A 203 7.33 3.64 5.24
CA THR A 203 7.24 3.32 3.81
C THR A 203 6.94 1.84 3.61
N ASN A 204 6.23 1.47 2.53
CA ASN A 204 6.07 0.06 2.16
C ASN A 204 7.39 -0.60 1.73
N THR A 205 8.39 0.23 1.40
CA THR A 205 9.74 -0.23 1.04
C THR A 205 10.56 -0.65 2.25
N ILE A 206 10.24 -0.27 3.49
CA ILE A 206 11.04 -0.68 4.66
C ILE A 206 10.88 -2.17 4.97
N LEU A 207 11.97 -2.84 5.31
CA LEU A 207 11.94 -4.21 5.81
C LEU A 207 11.40 -4.22 7.24
N HIS A 208 10.30 -4.92 7.47
CA HIS A 208 9.59 -4.92 8.74
C HIS A 208 9.00 -6.29 9.09
N TRP A 209 8.58 -6.45 10.35
CA TRP A 209 8.19 -7.73 10.91
C TRP A 209 7.23 -7.60 12.10
N GLY A 210 6.20 -8.44 12.12
CA GLY A 210 5.37 -8.65 13.31
C GLY A 210 5.97 -9.77 14.16
N SER A 211 6.67 -9.39 15.23
CA SER A 211 7.55 -10.28 16.01
C SER A 211 6.85 -11.35 16.85
N ASN A 212 5.83 -10.99 17.62
CA ASN A 212 5.08 -11.95 18.41
C ASN A 212 3.64 -11.51 18.56
N TYR A 213 2.70 -12.32 18.07
CA TYR A 213 1.27 -12.07 18.27
C TYR A 213 0.81 -12.85 19.50
N SER A 214 1.00 -12.26 20.68
CA SER A 214 0.51 -12.86 21.93
C SER A 214 -1.00 -12.70 22.09
N ALA A 215 -1.59 -13.51 22.99
CA ALA A 215 -2.98 -13.35 23.40
C ALA A 215 -3.25 -12.10 24.28
N GLY A 216 -2.21 -11.34 24.63
CA GLY A 216 -2.33 -10.07 25.37
C GLY A 216 -3.19 -9.06 24.60
N LEU A 217 -3.89 -8.17 25.32
CA LEU A 217 -4.78 -7.19 24.68
C LEU A 217 -3.98 -6.22 23.80
N ARG A 218 -4.07 -6.40 22.48
CA ARG A 218 -3.48 -5.53 21.47
C ARG A 218 -4.54 -5.12 20.46
N ARG A 219 -4.57 -3.83 20.14
CA ARG A 219 -5.51 -3.20 19.21
C ARG A 219 -4.79 -2.08 18.47
N THR A 220 -4.64 -2.22 17.17
CA THR A 220 -3.83 -1.29 16.37
C THR A 220 -4.60 -0.88 15.14
N ILE A 221 -4.86 0.41 15.00
CA ILE A 221 -5.40 0.99 13.78
C ILE A 221 -4.28 0.96 12.74
N HIS A 222 -4.57 0.40 11.57
CA HIS A 222 -3.67 0.34 10.44
C HIS A 222 -4.30 1.00 9.23
N ILE A 223 -3.63 2.04 8.71
CA ILE A 223 -4.16 2.89 7.64
C ILE A 223 -3.10 3.04 6.57
N GLY A 224 -3.48 2.84 5.31
CA GLY A 224 -2.67 3.21 4.17
C GLY A 224 -3.13 4.53 3.56
N TYR A 225 -2.19 5.40 3.19
CA TYR A 225 -2.46 6.62 2.44
C TYR A 225 -1.62 6.68 1.17
N ARG A 226 -2.26 7.05 0.06
CA ARG A 226 -1.63 7.39 -1.22
C ARG A 226 -1.68 8.89 -1.48
N SER A 227 -0.76 9.39 -2.30
CA SER A 227 -0.78 10.78 -2.75
C SER A 227 -1.81 11.03 -3.86
N PHE A 228 -2.42 12.20 -3.84
CA PHE A 228 -3.07 12.85 -4.98
C PHE A 228 -2.41 14.21 -5.21
N GLY A 229 -2.00 14.51 -6.45
CA GLY A 229 -1.24 15.73 -6.76
C GLY A 229 0.13 15.79 -6.08
N GLY A 230 0.72 14.64 -5.76
CA GLY A 230 2.09 14.53 -5.27
C GLY A 230 3.11 14.49 -6.42
N PRO A 231 4.42 14.46 -6.12
CA PRO A 231 5.46 14.47 -7.14
C PRO A 231 5.61 13.13 -7.87
N VAL A 232 4.99 12.05 -7.39
CA VAL A 232 5.08 10.70 -7.97
C VAL A 232 3.69 10.11 -8.21
N PHE A 233 3.59 9.24 -9.23
CA PHE A 233 2.44 8.35 -9.38
C PHE A 233 2.51 7.25 -8.31
N PRO A 234 1.47 7.07 -7.47
CA PRO A 234 1.58 6.25 -6.28
C PRO A 234 1.71 4.76 -6.59
N TYR A 235 2.63 4.09 -5.88
CA TYR A 235 2.93 2.67 -6.04
C TYR A 235 1.77 1.75 -5.60
N VAL A 236 1.00 2.23 -4.62
CA VAL A 236 -0.29 1.67 -4.21
C VAL A 236 -1.34 2.71 -4.58
N ASN A 237 -2.06 2.48 -5.67
CA ASN A 237 -2.98 3.47 -6.23
C ASN A 237 -4.46 3.15 -5.97
N ARG A 238 -4.73 2.12 -5.16
CA ARG A 238 -6.06 1.74 -4.67
C ARG A 238 -6.81 2.93 -4.06
N PHE A 239 -8.08 3.06 -4.43
CA PHE A 239 -9.05 3.92 -3.77
C PHE A 239 -10.43 3.25 -3.73
N TYR A 240 -11.32 3.76 -2.88
CA TYR A 240 -12.69 3.29 -2.75
C TYR A 240 -13.55 3.75 -3.93
N ARG A 241 -14.14 2.80 -4.65
CA ARG A 241 -15.11 3.10 -5.71
C ARG A 241 -16.53 3.24 -5.15
N ASP A 242 -16.88 2.35 -4.23
CA ASP A 242 -18.11 2.47 -3.46
C ASP A 242 -17.84 3.25 -2.17
N LEU A 243 -18.52 4.39 -2.03
CA LEU A 243 -18.48 5.25 -0.85
C LEU A 243 -19.75 5.12 0.00
N SER A 244 -20.56 4.08 -0.19
CA SER A 244 -21.80 3.86 0.57
C SER A 244 -21.59 3.88 2.09
N PHE A 245 -20.45 3.37 2.57
CA PHE A 245 -20.09 3.40 3.99
C PHE A 245 -20.00 4.83 4.57
N THR A 246 -19.76 5.84 3.72
CA THR A 246 -19.63 7.24 4.17
C THR A 246 -20.96 7.86 4.60
N ALA A 247 -22.09 7.24 4.27
CA ALA A 247 -23.43 7.76 4.59
C ALA A 247 -23.69 7.88 6.10
N CYS A 248 -22.94 7.14 6.93
CA CYS A 248 -23.04 7.22 8.39
C CYS A 248 -22.08 8.24 9.03
N LEU A 249 -21.23 8.89 8.25
CA LEU A 249 -20.23 9.85 8.73
C LEU A 249 -20.81 11.27 8.77
N SER A 250 -20.13 12.19 9.45
CA SER A 250 -20.45 13.62 9.39
C SER A 250 -20.36 14.18 7.97
N SER A 251 -21.07 15.28 7.72
CA SER A 251 -21.04 15.94 6.39
C SER A 251 -19.64 16.35 5.97
N GLY A 252 -18.81 16.83 6.91
CA GLY A 252 -17.42 17.20 6.61
C GLY A 252 -16.57 16.00 6.20
N ALA A 253 -16.79 14.83 6.81
CA ALA A 253 -16.10 13.60 6.41
C ALA A 253 -16.57 13.12 5.03
N GLN A 254 -17.88 13.20 4.74
CA GLN A 254 -18.42 12.89 3.41
C GLN A 254 -17.83 13.80 2.33
N ASP A 255 -17.73 15.11 2.60
CA ASP A 255 -17.14 16.08 1.67
C ASP A 255 -15.68 15.74 1.33
N VAL A 256 -14.89 15.28 2.31
CA VAL A 256 -13.52 14.81 2.07
C VAL A 256 -13.48 13.61 1.14
N PHE A 257 -14.33 12.59 1.37
CA PHE A 257 -14.37 11.42 0.48
C PHE A 257 -14.86 11.77 -0.93
N HIS A 258 -15.79 12.71 -1.07
CA HIS A 258 -16.22 13.21 -2.37
C HIS A 258 -15.09 13.95 -3.12
N ASP A 259 -14.32 14.81 -2.45
CA ASP A 259 -13.15 15.46 -3.05
C ASP A 259 -12.11 14.44 -3.51
N LEU A 260 -11.79 13.45 -2.66
CA LEU A 260 -10.86 12.37 -3.00
C LEU A 260 -11.36 11.54 -4.20
N LYS A 261 -12.67 11.29 -4.29
CA LYS A 261 -13.26 10.60 -5.44
C LYS A 261 -13.16 11.41 -6.72
N GLN A 262 -13.38 12.72 -6.66
CA GLN A 262 -13.20 13.60 -7.81
C GLN A 262 -11.76 13.56 -8.32
N ARG A 263 -10.78 13.66 -7.42
CA ARG A 263 -9.35 13.56 -7.76
C ARG A 263 -8.98 12.22 -8.39
N TYR A 264 -9.54 11.14 -7.84
CA TYR A 264 -9.38 9.80 -8.41
C TYR A 264 -9.91 9.71 -9.85
N ASP A 265 -11.08 10.28 -10.12
CA ASP A 265 -11.69 10.30 -11.45
C ASP A 265 -10.91 11.17 -12.44
N GLU A 266 -10.41 12.32 -11.98
CA GLU A 266 -9.54 13.20 -12.77
C GLU A 266 -8.23 12.49 -13.16
N GLU A 267 -7.58 11.81 -12.21
CA GLU A 267 -6.37 11.03 -12.47
C GLU A 267 -6.64 9.87 -13.44
N ALA A 268 -7.78 9.16 -13.29
CA ALA A 268 -8.20 8.15 -14.25
C ALA A 268 -8.33 8.71 -15.69
N ASN A 269 -8.81 9.94 -15.85
CA ASN A 269 -8.87 10.59 -17.17
C ASN A 269 -7.47 10.92 -17.73
N VAL A 270 -6.50 11.23 -16.87
CA VAL A 270 -5.10 11.41 -17.28
C VAL A 270 -4.47 10.08 -17.67
N ILE A 271 -4.73 9.00 -16.93
CA ILE A 271 -4.29 7.65 -17.30
C ILE A 271 -4.87 7.25 -18.67
N GLU A 272 -6.17 7.47 -18.88
CA GLU A 272 -6.82 7.21 -20.18
C GLU A 272 -6.14 8.01 -21.31
N THR A 273 -5.89 9.30 -21.09
CA THR A 273 -5.18 10.16 -22.05
C THR A 273 -3.81 9.60 -22.39
N THR A 274 -3.05 9.18 -21.37
CA THR A 274 -1.72 8.57 -21.50
C THR A 274 -1.79 7.30 -22.36
N PHE A 275 -2.74 6.42 -22.08
CA PHE A 275 -2.94 5.18 -22.84
C PHE A 275 -3.35 5.44 -24.29
N ARG A 276 -4.24 6.39 -24.55
CA ARG A 276 -4.63 6.77 -25.92
C ARG A 276 -3.43 7.34 -26.69
N ALA A 277 -2.57 8.12 -26.05
CA ALA A 277 -1.35 8.61 -26.65
C ALA A 277 -0.38 7.48 -27.03
N ILE A 278 -0.20 6.48 -26.16
CA ILE A 278 0.63 5.29 -26.44
C ILE A 278 0.06 4.47 -27.61
N ILE A 279 -1.27 4.26 -27.66
CA ILE A 279 -1.93 3.55 -28.76
C ILE A 279 -1.68 4.26 -30.10
N ASN A 280 -1.83 5.58 -30.12
CA ASN A 280 -1.71 6.41 -31.32
C ASN A 280 -0.27 6.80 -31.66
N LYS A 281 0.71 6.45 -30.80
CA LYS A 281 2.10 6.91 -30.88
C LYS A 281 2.23 8.44 -30.87
N ASP A 282 1.36 9.12 -30.13
CA ASP A 282 1.36 10.58 -29.97
C ASP A 282 2.33 10.96 -28.85
N GLU A 283 3.60 11.13 -29.21
CA GLU A 283 4.67 11.44 -28.27
C GLU A 283 4.44 12.74 -27.45
N PRO A 284 4.05 13.89 -28.05
CA PRO A 284 3.79 15.10 -27.28
C PRO A 284 2.69 14.93 -26.21
N VAL A 285 1.57 14.27 -26.55
CA VAL A 285 0.48 14.04 -25.59
C VAL A 285 0.89 13.04 -24.52
N PHE A 286 1.67 12.02 -24.89
CA PHE A 286 2.20 11.05 -23.93
C PHE A 286 3.12 11.72 -22.91
N LEU A 287 4.07 12.55 -23.35
CA LEU A 287 5.00 13.24 -22.44
C LEU A 287 4.27 14.24 -21.51
N ASP A 288 3.30 14.99 -22.03
CA ASP A 288 2.47 15.89 -21.22
C ASP A 288 1.68 15.11 -20.15
N SER A 289 0.92 14.10 -20.55
CA SER A 289 0.11 13.31 -19.64
C SER A 289 0.94 12.52 -18.61
N LEU A 290 2.10 11.99 -19.01
CA LEU A 290 3.06 11.36 -18.08
C LEU A 290 3.58 12.35 -17.05
N SER A 291 3.90 13.60 -17.45
CA SER A 291 4.34 14.64 -16.51
C SER A 291 3.25 15.08 -15.54
N ARG A 292 1.97 14.86 -15.88
CA ARG A 292 0.84 15.13 -14.99
C ARG A 292 0.61 14.00 -13.99
N LEU A 293 0.81 12.75 -14.39
CA LEU A 293 0.74 11.58 -13.50
C LEU A 293 1.94 11.52 -12.55
N HIS A 294 3.11 11.84 -13.07
CA HIS A 294 4.39 11.82 -12.35
C HIS A 294 5.17 13.12 -12.63
N PRO A 295 4.88 14.19 -11.85
CA PRO A 295 5.54 15.48 -12.00
C PRO A 295 7.05 15.45 -11.83
N GLY A 296 7.56 14.61 -10.94
CA GLY A 296 8.98 14.34 -10.79
C GLY A 296 9.60 13.87 -12.10
N GLU A 297 10.73 14.44 -12.51
CA GLU A 297 11.38 14.02 -13.75
C GLU A 297 12.10 12.67 -13.58
N THR A 298 12.76 12.49 -12.43
CA THR A 298 13.34 11.21 -12.04
C THR A 298 12.24 10.26 -11.60
N GLY A 299 12.30 8.98 -12.03
CA GLY A 299 11.34 7.96 -11.60
C GLY A 299 10.14 7.73 -12.51
N ARG A 300 9.97 8.49 -13.61
CA ARG A 300 8.86 8.28 -14.56
C ARG A 300 8.79 6.86 -15.15
N ILE A 301 9.93 6.16 -15.23
CA ILE A 301 9.96 4.74 -15.61
C ILE A 301 9.16 3.85 -14.65
N VAL A 302 9.13 4.17 -13.35
CA VAL A 302 8.32 3.46 -12.35
C VAL A 302 6.84 3.64 -12.64
N CYS A 303 6.41 4.87 -12.96
CA CYS A 303 5.04 5.12 -13.41
C CYS A 303 4.68 4.26 -14.63
N LEU A 304 5.57 4.18 -15.62
CA LEU A 304 5.34 3.38 -16.83
C LEU A 304 5.29 1.87 -16.55
N ILE A 305 6.08 1.37 -15.60
CA ILE A 305 5.97 -0.02 -15.14
C ILE A 305 4.61 -0.24 -14.48
N LEU A 306 4.17 0.62 -13.56
CA LEU A 306 2.86 0.46 -12.90
C LEU A 306 1.70 0.52 -13.91
N LEU A 307 1.80 1.41 -14.89
CA LEU A 307 0.86 1.49 -16.00
C LEU A 307 0.86 0.22 -16.87
N SER A 308 2.02 -0.39 -17.14
CA SER A 308 2.07 -1.66 -17.87
C SER A 308 1.38 -2.81 -17.11
N LYS A 309 1.55 -2.86 -15.78
CA LYS A 309 0.87 -3.83 -14.91
C LYS A 309 -0.64 -3.62 -14.89
N LEU A 310 -1.09 -2.37 -14.87
CA LEU A 310 -2.50 -2.03 -14.98
C LEU A 310 -3.09 -2.47 -16.33
N VAL A 311 -2.37 -2.26 -17.44
CA VAL A 311 -2.78 -2.73 -18.77
C VAL A 311 -2.88 -4.24 -18.81
N TYR A 312 -1.90 -4.95 -18.25
CA TYR A 312 -1.96 -6.41 -18.11
C TYR A 312 -3.23 -6.84 -17.36
N LYS A 313 -3.50 -6.24 -16.19
CA LYS A 313 -4.70 -6.52 -15.39
C LYS A 313 -5.99 -6.27 -16.17
N MET A 314 -6.13 -5.13 -16.84
CA MET A 314 -7.32 -4.82 -17.66
C MET A 314 -7.53 -5.86 -18.77
N ARG A 315 -6.43 -6.29 -19.41
CA ARG A 315 -6.43 -7.25 -20.51
C ARG A 315 -6.77 -8.67 -20.08
N THR A 316 -6.15 -9.18 -19.01
CA THR A 316 -6.25 -10.60 -18.62
C THR A 316 -7.22 -10.86 -17.47
N GLY A 317 -7.51 -9.84 -16.64
CA GLY A 317 -8.34 -9.92 -15.43
C GLY A 317 -7.69 -10.66 -14.26
N THR A 318 -6.85 -11.66 -14.52
CA THR A 318 -6.14 -12.46 -13.51
C THR A 318 -4.70 -12.75 -13.95
N HIS A 319 -3.87 -13.22 -13.02
CA HIS A 319 -2.50 -13.64 -13.29
C HIS A 319 -2.33 -15.12 -12.92
N ALA A 320 -1.66 -15.89 -13.78
CA ALA A 320 -1.58 -17.35 -13.67
C ALA A 320 -0.93 -17.83 -12.35
N VAL A 321 0.10 -17.15 -11.89
CA VAL A 321 0.88 -17.54 -10.69
C VAL A 321 0.62 -16.67 -9.46
N ARG A 322 -0.26 -15.65 -9.56
CA ARG A 322 -0.62 -14.80 -8.42
C ARG A 322 -2.13 -14.54 -8.38
N PRO A 323 -2.87 -15.33 -7.58
CA PRO A 323 -4.21 -14.98 -7.17
C PRO A 323 -4.19 -13.61 -6.47
N GLY A 324 -4.98 -12.64 -6.93
CA GLY A 324 -4.99 -11.28 -6.39
C GLY A 324 -3.97 -10.30 -7.00
N TYR A 325 -3.42 -10.60 -8.18
CA TYR A 325 -2.59 -9.67 -8.95
C TYR A 325 -3.25 -8.28 -9.08
N GLY A 326 -2.47 -7.24 -8.77
CA GLY A 326 -2.88 -5.85 -8.80
C GLY A 326 -3.95 -5.53 -7.75
N GLY A 327 -3.98 -6.23 -6.61
CA GLY A 327 -4.90 -5.94 -5.50
C GLY A 327 -4.73 -4.52 -4.94
N ASP A 328 -3.54 -3.95 -5.11
CA ASP A 328 -3.20 -2.56 -4.77
C ASP A 328 -3.59 -1.54 -5.85
N MET A 329 -4.25 -2.01 -6.92
CA MET A 329 -4.76 -1.18 -8.02
C MET A 329 -6.28 -1.26 -8.11
N SER A 330 -6.94 -0.12 -8.25
CA SER A 330 -8.40 -0.04 -8.41
C SER A 330 -8.87 0.51 -9.76
N TYR A 331 -7.95 1.09 -10.55
CA TYR A 331 -8.30 1.74 -11.82
C TYR A 331 -8.77 0.79 -12.92
N ASP A 332 -8.46 -0.51 -12.84
CA ASP A 332 -8.70 -1.46 -13.92
C ASP A 332 -10.19 -1.60 -14.25
N GLU A 333 -11.06 -1.63 -13.26
CA GLU A 333 -12.49 -1.76 -13.49
C GLU A 333 -13.14 -0.48 -14.04
N ASP A 334 -12.59 0.69 -13.72
CA ASP A 334 -13.10 1.99 -14.19
C ASP A 334 -12.57 2.35 -15.59
N LEU A 335 -11.36 1.90 -15.92
CA LEU A 335 -10.69 2.18 -17.19
C LEU A 335 -10.99 1.11 -18.25
N LYS A 336 -11.05 -0.18 -17.90
CA LYS A 336 -11.26 -1.27 -18.85
C LYS A 336 -12.48 -1.04 -19.77
N PRO A 337 -13.65 -0.58 -19.29
CA PRO A 337 -14.81 -0.31 -20.16
C PRO A 337 -14.60 0.80 -21.19
N ARG A 338 -13.55 1.64 -21.04
CA ARG A 338 -13.23 2.77 -21.92
C ARG A 338 -12.37 2.37 -23.13
N PHE A 339 -11.89 1.13 -23.15
CA PHE A 339 -11.05 0.58 -24.20
C PHE A 339 -11.67 -0.70 -24.78
N THR A 340 -11.57 -0.84 -26.10
CA THR A 340 -11.89 -2.08 -26.80
C THR A 340 -10.81 -3.14 -26.53
N ALA A 341 -11.15 -4.41 -26.74
CA ALA A 341 -10.17 -5.51 -26.64
C ALA A 341 -8.97 -5.29 -27.58
N GLN A 342 -9.21 -4.76 -28.78
CA GLN A 342 -8.15 -4.44 -29.74
C GLN A 342 -7.24 -3.32 -29.25
N GLU A 343 -7.78 -2.26 -28.65
CA GLU A 343 -6.98 -1.19 -28.04
C GLU A 343 -6.12 -1.72 -26.89
N LEU A 344 -6.66 -2.61 -26.04
CA LEU A 344 -5.89 -3.25 -24.97
C LEU A 344 -4.77 -4.16 -25.50
N ASP A 345 -5.01 -4.89 -26.60
CA ASP A 345 -3.96 -5.69 -27.26
C ASP A 345 -2.85 -4.82 -27.85
N ILE A 346 -3.20 -3.70 -28.51
CA ILE A 346 -2.21 -2.74 -29.02
C ILE A 346 -1.41 -2.16 -27.85
N LEU A 347 -2.10 -1.69 -26.81
CA LEU A 347 -1.46 -1.09 -25.65
C LEU A 347 -0.51 -2.07 -24.95
N TRP A 348 -0.91 -3.33 -24.81
CA TRP A 348 -0.04 -4.38 -24.29
C TRP A 348 1.18 -4.61 -25.18
N GLN A 349 1.03 -4.65 -26.51
CA GLN A 349 2.17 -4.75 -27.44
C GLN A 349 3.16 -3.60 -27.25
N ARG A 350 2.70 -2.38 -26.96
CA ARG A 350 3.56 -1.22 -26.69
C ARG A 350 4.31 -1.30 -25.36
N PHE A 351 3.77 -2.03 -24.38
CA PHE A 351 4.42 -2.26 -23.09
C PHE A 351 5.21 -3.57 -23.02
N ALA A 352 5.06 -4.48 -23.99
CA ALA A 352 5.65 -5.83 -23.93
C ALA A 352 7.17 -5.79 -23.77
N THR A 353 7.87 -4.87 -24.45
CA THR A 353 9.32 -4.71 -24.30
C THR A 353 9.70 -4.27 -22.90
N LEU A 354 8.98 -3.31 -22.31
CA LEU A 354 9.21 -2.89 -20.92
C LEU A 354 8.99 -4.04 -19.95
N ASP A 355 7.87 -4.76 -20.10
CA ASP A 355 7.52 -5.87 -19.21
C ASP A 355 8.54 -7.02 -19.30
N GLN A 356 9.07 -7.31 -20.49
CA GLN A 356 10.14 -8.28 -20.67
C GLN A 356 11.46 -7.81 -20.02
N LYS A 357 11.79 -6.52 -20.09
CA LYS A 357 13.03 -5.97 -19.51
C LYS A 357 13.11 -6.07 -17.99
N ILE A 358 11.97 -6.21 -17.32
CA ILE A 358 11.89 -6.40 -15.86
C ILE A 358 11.75 -7.87 -15.46
N GLN A 359 11.95 -8.80 -16.41
CA GLN A 359 11.90 -10.24 -16.18
C GLN A 359 13.25 -10.91 -16.44
N ALA A 360 13.51 -11.95 -15.67
CA ALA A 360 14.59 -12.91 -15.82
C ALA A 360 14.14 -14.12 -16.64
N ASP A 361 15.08 -14.72 -17.37
CA ASP A 361 14.85 -15.95 -18.14
C ASP A 361 14.45 -17.15 -17.25
N GLN A 362 14.87 -17.14 -15.97
CA GLN A 362 14.56 -18.17 -14.98
C GLN A 362 13.89 -17.53 -13.76
N GLU A 363 13.16 -18.33 -12.98
CA GLU A 363 12.64 -17.86 -11.70
C GLU A 363 13.78 -17.45 -10.78
N VAL A 364 13.66 -16.25 -10.22
CA VAL A 364 14.55 -15.71 -9.21
C VAL A 364 13.81 -15.62 -7.88
N TYR A 365 14.56 -15.60 -6.78
CA TYR A 365 14.01 -15.45 -5.45
C TYR A 365 14.94 -14.56 -4.62
N VAL A 366 14.35 -13.57 -3.96
CA VAL A 366 15.02 -12.74 -2.96
C VAL A 366 14.18 -12.79 -1.69
N PRO A 367 14.75 -13.16 -0.53
CA PRO A 367 13.98 -13.22 0.71
C PRO A 367 13.62 -11.80 1.20
N GLY A 368 12.65 -11.70 2.10
CA GLY A 368 12.21 -10.41 2.65
C GLY A 368 11.23 -9.65 1.75
N PHE A 369 10.56 -10.35 0.83
CA PHE A 369 9.41 -9.87 0.07
C PHE A 369 8.20 -10.74 0.36
N GLN A 370 6.99 -10.23 0.13
CA GLN A 370 5.73 -10.99 0.29
C GLN A 370 5.48 -12.02 -0.82
N SER A 371 6.46 -12.23 -1.70
CA SER A 371 6.33 -13.08 -2.87
C SER A 371 7.31 -14.25 -2.83
N GLY A 372 6.89 -15.40 -3.40
CA GLY A 372 7.77 -16.54 -3.67
C GLY A 372 8.58 -16.37 -4.96
N PRO A 373 9.30 -17.43 -5.40
CA PRO A 373 10.04 -17.42 -6.67
C PRO A 373 9.17 -16.99 -7.85
N MET A 374 9.73 -16.18 -8.76
CA MET A 374 9.03 -15.67 -9.94
C MET A 374 10.00 -15.19 -11.01
N HIS A 375 9.50 -14.93 -12.21
CA HIS A 375 10.31 -14.39 -13.31
C HIS A 375 10.60 -12.89 -13.21
N TYR A 376 9.96 -12.13 -12.32
CA TYR A 376 10.24 -10.68 -12.20
C TYR A 376 11.44 -10.41 -11.29
N TYR A 377 12.28 -9.45 -11.69
CA TYR A 377 13.39 -8.99 -10.85
C TYR A 377 12.86 -8.32 -9.58
N PHE A 378 13.34 -8.78 -8.42
CA PHE A 378 12.94 -8.23 -7.13
C PHE A 378 13.59 -6.88 -6.86
N ASN A 379 14.89 -6.79 -7.09
CA ASN A 379 15.69 -5.64 -6.76
C ASN A 379 15.95 -4.73 -7.96
N GLU A 380 16.41 -5.29 -9.07
CA GLU A 380 17.03 -4.54 -10.16
C GLU A 380 15.98 -3.99 -11.15
N SER A 381 16.03 -2.68 -11.36
CA SER A 381 15.36 -2.01 -12.48
C SER A 381 16.20 -2.13 -13.75
N PRO A 382 15.58 -2.06 -14.94
CA PRO A 382 16.29 -2.28 -16.19
C PRO A 382 17.28 -1.15 -16.45
N GLU A 383 18.56 -1.48 -16.63
CA GLU A 383 19.57 -0.51 -17.00
C GLU A 383 19.30 0.07 -18.40
N ALA A 384 19.44 1.40 -18.54
CA ALA A 384 19.33 2.11 -19.81
C ALA A 384 18.02 1.87 -20.58
N PHE A 385 16.90 1.71 -19.86
CA PHE A 385 15.57 1.62 -20.46
C PHE A 385 14.60 2.57 -19.77
N GLY A 386 14.49 3.78 -20.30
CA GLY A 386 13.67 4.88 -19.79
C GLY A 386 12.51 5.25 -20.71
N VAL A 387 12.06 6.50 -20.60
CA VAL A 387 10.90 7.02 -21.34
C VAL A 387 11.18 7.04 -22.85
N GLU A 388 12.39 7.46 -23.26
CA GLU A 388 12.79 7.55 -24.66
C GLU A 388 12.84 6.17 -25.33
N GLU A 389 13.39 5.16 -24.66
CA GLU A 389 13.46 3.79 -25.17
C GLU A 389 12.08 3.15 -25.31
N ILE A 390 11.14 3.47 -24.40
CA ILE A 390 9.75 3.02 -24.50
C ILE A 390 9.10 3.60 -25.76
N ILE A 391 9.23 4.91 -25.99
CA ILE A 391 8.70 5.57 -27.18
C ILE A 391 9.30 4.93 -28.44
N ALA A 392 10.61 4.70 -28.45
CA ALA A 392 11.30 4.06 -29.57
C ALA A 392 10.82 2.62 -29.83
N SER A 393 10.42 1.88 -28.78
CA SER A 393 9.91 0.50 -28.88
C SER A 393 8.48 0.37 -29.39
N TRP A 394 7.75 1.48 -29.60
CA TRP A 394 6.39 1.42 -30.12
C TRP A 394 6.29 0.95 -31.57
N ASN A 395 7.40 0.81 -32.30
CA ASN A 395 7.41 0.49 -33.73
C ASN A 395 7.37 -0.99 -34.06
#